data_AF-A0A4Q3U7Z0-F1
#
_entry.id   AF-A0A4Q3U7Z0-F1
#
_cell.length_a   1.000
_cell.length_b   1.000
_cell.length_c   1.000
_cell.angle_alpha   90.00
_cell.angle_beta   90.00
_cell.angle_gamma   90.00
#
_symmetry.space_group_name_H-M   'P 1'
#
loop_
_entity.id
_entity.type
_entity.pdbx_description
1 polymer ?
#
loop_
_entity_poly.entity_id
_entity_poly.type
_entity_poly.pdbx_seq_one_letter_code
_entity_poly.pdbx_strand_id
1 'polypeptide(L)'
;MRAGGIPMRLRNTMRLAALGLGFGLMALPAAAQVAPDHPGRAVYNKSCSTCHDNPGATRAATLVSMQQQSPARLREILTTGVMQPMAAGLSPQEITDVIAFLTAGQAAASPTWTDAIMCT
;
A
#
# COMPACT_ATOMS: atom_id res chain seq x y z
N MET A 1 -24.44 -68.30 -32.76
CA MET A 1 -23.28 -67.39 -32.96
C MET A 1 -23.50 -66.17 -32.07
N ARG A 2 -22.54 -65.86 -31.19
CA ARG A 2 -22.41 -64.64 -30.36
C ARG A 2 -23.71 -63.89 -30.00
N ALA A 3 -24.20 -64.26 -28.81
CA ALA A 3 -24.98 -63.53 -27.80
C ALA A 3 -25.71 -62.23 -28.21
N GLY A 4 -27.01 -62.35 -28.47
CA GLY A 4 -27.98 -61.26 -28.47
C GLY A 4 -28.54 -61.02 -27.06
N GLY A 5 -28.66 -59.75 -26.69
CA GLY A 5 -28.70 -59.26 -25.32
C GLY A 5 -29.97 -59.50 -24.50
N ILE A 6 -29.86 -59.17 -23.21
CA ILE A 6 -31.00 -58.93 -22.31
C ILE A 6 -30.66 -57.69 -21.45
N PRO A 7 -31.61 -56.76 -21.28
CA PRO A 7 -31.36 -55.37 -20.95
C PRO A 7 -31.14 -55.16 -19.45
N MET A 8 -30.13 -54.36 -19.08
CA MET A 8 -30.00 -53.91 -17.70
C MET A 8 -30.83 -52.64 -17.50
N ARG A 9 -32.07 -52.92 -17.07
CA ARG A 9 -33.06 -52.05 -16.44
C ARG A 9 -32.48 -50.76 -15.84
N LEU A 10 -32.99 -49.65 -16.38
CA LEU A 10 -33.07 -48.34 -15.75
C LEU A 10 -33.64 -48.48 -14.33
N ARG A 11 -32.76 -48.50 -13.32
CA ARG A 11 -33.15 -48.42 -11.92
C ARG A 11 -32.83 -47.01 -11.43
N ASN A 12 -33.83 -46.16 -11.61
CA ASN A 12 -34.00 -44.92 -10.87
C ASN A 12 -34.04 -45.25 -9.36
N THR A 13 -32.92 -45.07 -8.66
CA THR A 13 -32.92 -44.91 -7.21
C THR A 13 -32.12 -43.67 -6.86
N MET A 14 -32.81 -42.54 -7.00
CA MET A 14 -32.51 -41.30 -6.31
C MET A 14 -32.33 -41.60 -4.82
N ARG A 15 -31.10 -41.54 -4.34
CA ARG A 15 -30.79 -41.38 -2.91
C ARG A 15 -30.23 -39.98 -2.73
N LEU A 16 -31.08 -39.09 -2.22
CA LEU A 16 -30.65 -37.87 -1.56
C LEU A 16 -29.75 -38.26 -0.38
N ALA A 17 -28.54 -37.68 -0.32
CA ALA A 17 -27.91 -37.17 0.90
C ALA A 17 -26.40 -37.00 0.68
N ALA A 18 -26.01 -35.80 0.28
CA ALA A 18 -24.83 -35.16 0.84
C ALA A 18 -25.11 -33.66 0.81
N LEU A 19 -25.39 -33.10 1.98
CA LEU A 19 -25.31 -31.67 2.22
C LEU A 19 -23.95 -31.19 1.72
N GLY A 20 -23.92 -30.65 0.51
CA GLY A 20 -22.83 -29.79 0.08
C GLY A 20 -22.91 -28.57 0.96
N LEU A 21 -22.04 -28.50 1.96
CA LEU A 21 -21.80 -27.28 2.73
C LEU A 21 -21.18 -26.27 1.75
N GLY A 22 -22.04 -25.58 1.00
CA GLY A 22 -21.68 -24.52 0.09
C GLY A 22 -21.12 -23.36 0.89
N PHE A 23 -19.83 -23.41 1.20
CA PHE A 23 -19.08 -22.26 1.65
C PHE A 23 -18.93 -21.33 0.46
N GLY A 24 -19.98 -20.53 0.21
CA GLY A 24 -19.94 -19.46 -0.76
C GLY A 24 -18.81 -18.51 -0.38
N LEU A 25 -17.73 -18.54 -1.13
CA LEU A 25 -16.71 -17.48 -1.13
C LEU A 25 -17.39 -16.22 -1.67
N MET A 26 -18.13 -15.52 -0.81
CA MET A 26 -18.48 -14.13 -1.03
C MET A 26 -17.17 -13.35 -0.97
N ALA A 27 -16.55 -13.13 -2.14
CA ALA A 27 -15.48 -12.17 -2.27
C ALA A 27 -16.05 -10.78 -1.98
N LEU A 28 -15.82 -10.26 -0.78
CA LEU A 28 -16.13 -8.87 -0.47
C LEU A 28 -15.33 -7.99 -1.44
N PRO A 29 -15.93 -6.94 -2.02
CA PRO A 29 -15.18 -5.98 -2.80
C PRO A 29 -14.25 -5.27 -1.83
N ALA A 30 -12.93 -5.43 -2.02
CA ALA A 30 -11.95 -4.59 -1.37
C ALA A 30 -12.11 -3.18 -1.96
N ALA A 31 -12.92 -2.34 -1.31
CA ALA A 31 -13.00 -0.93 -1.65
C ALA A 31 -11.61 -0.33 -1.42
N ALA A 32 -10.94 0.06 -2.50
CA ALA A 32 -9.70 0.81 -2.43
C ALA A 32 -10.00 2.11 -1.68
N GLN A 33 -9.47 2.22 -0.46
CA GLN A 33 -9.63 3.41 0.37
C GLN A 33 -8.93 4.56 -0.38
N VAL A 34 -9.70 5.48 -0.94
CA VAL A 34 -9.14 6.71 -1.51
C VAL A 34 -8.51 7.45 -0.33
N ALA A 35 -7.18 7.52 -0.32
CA ALA A 35 -6.46 8.25 0.70
C ALA A 35 -7.01 9.69 0.72
N PRO A 36 -7.28 10.27 1.91
CA PRO A 36 -7.75 11.65 2.03
C PRO A 36 -6.90 12.58 1.17
N ASP A 37 -7.53 13.56 0.54
CA ASP A 37 -6.81 14.54 -0.24
C ASP A 37 -5.88 15.33 0.69
N HIS A 38 -4.57 15.27 0.42
CA HIS A 38 -3.54 15.84 1.28
C HIS A 38 -2.82 16.93 0.47
N PRO A 39 -2.67 18.16 0.97
CA PRO A 39 -2.08 19.27 0.20
C PRO A 39 -0.70 18.92 -0.39
N GLY A 40 0.12 18.18 0.37
CA GLY A 40 1.42 17.68 -0.11
C GLY A 40 1.40 16.72 -1.30
N ARG A 41 0.25 16.09 -1.62
CA ARG A 41 0.12 15.25 -2.82
C ARG A 41 0.31 16.09 -4.09
N ALA A 42 -0.22 17.32 -4.12
CA ALA A 42 -0.05 18.21 -5.27
C ALA A 42 1.42 18.60 -5.46
N VAL A 43 2.14 18.85 -4.37
CA VAL A 43 3.58 19.13 -4.38
C VAL A 43 4.36 17.91 -4.90
N TYR A 44 4.06 16.72 -4.38
CA TYR A 44 4.68 15.47 -4.84
C TYR A 44 4.48 15.27 -6.34
N ASN A 45 3.24 15.40 -6.81
CA ASN A 45 2.91 15.20 -8.22
C ASN A 45 3.61 16.21 -9.13
N LYS A 46 3.75 17.47 -8.69
CA LYS A 46 4.37 18.55 -9.47
C LYS A 46 5.89 18.43 -9.51
N SER A 47 6.54 18.03 -8.41
CA SER A 47 7.98 18.24 -8.22
C SER A 47 8.77 16.95 -7.96
N CYS A 48 8.12 15.84 -7.61
CA CYS A 48 8.78 14.62 -7.16
C CYS A 48 8.51 13.41 -8.07
N SER A 49 7.26 13.29 -8.57
CA SER A 49 6.74 12.14 -9.31
C SER A 49 7.60 11.73 -10.51
N THR A 50 8.09 12.70 -11.29
CA THR A 50 8.90 12.48 -12.50
C THR A 50 10.02 11.48 -12.27
N CYS A 51 10.69 11.57 -11.12
CA CYS A 51 11.77 10.65 -10.77
C CYS A 51 11.29 9.50 -9.87
N HIS A 52 10.48 9.78 -8.85
CA HIS A 52 10.15 8.82 -7.80
C HIS A 52 9.09 7.79 -8.19
N ASP A 53 8.28 8.05 -9.22
CA ASP A 53 7.35 7.07 -9.80
C ASP A 53 8.02 6.18 -10.86
N ASN A 54 9.25 6.54 -11.30
CA ASN A 54 10.00 5.82 -12.34
C ASN A 54 11.37 5.31 -11.82
N PRO A 55 11.42 4.63 -10.66
CA PRO A 55 12.68 4.30 -9.98
C PRO A 55 13.61 3.41 -10.81
N GLY A 56 13.08 2.57 -11.72
CA GLY A 56 13.90 1.75 -12.62
C GLY A 56 14.70 2.55 -13.65
N ALA A 57 14.18 3.71 -14.08
CA ALA A 57 14.83 4.57 -15.06
C ALA A 57 15.71 5.64 -14.41
N THR A 58 15.28 6.17 -13.27
CA THR A 58 15.94 7.32 -12.61
C THR A 58 16.87 6.91 -11.47
N ARG A 59 16.77 5.65 -11.01
CA ARG A 59 17.42 5.14 -9.80
C ARG A 59 17.04 5.90 -8.53
N ALA A 60 15.92 6.64 -8.55
CA ALA A 60 15.37 7.29 -7.38
C ALA A 60 14.78 6.26 -6.40
N ALA A 61 14.70 6.62 -5.11
CA ALA A 61 13.99 5.82 -4.13
C ALA A 61 12.50 5.73 -4.48
N THR A 62 11.88 4.58 -4.23
CA THR A 62 10.43 4.40 -4.46
C THR A 62 9.61 5.21 -3.45
N LEU A 63 8.36 5.57 -3.83
CA LEU A 63 7.42 6.23 -2.92
C LEU A 63 7.27 5.46 -1.59
N VAL A 64 7.12 4.13 -1.66
CA VAL A 64 6.98 3.28 -0.48
C VAL A 64 8.21 3.38 0.43
N SER A 65 9.42 3.44 -0.13
CA SER A 65 10.66 3.61 0.65
C SER A 65 10.72 4.98 1.33
N MET A 66 10.31 6.04 0.64
CA MET A 66 10.20 7.38 1.22
C MET A 66 9.20 7.42 2.38
N GLN A 67 8.07 6.72 2.25
CA GLN A 67 7.04 6.62 3.29
C GLN A 67 7.47 5.83 4.53
N GLN A 68 8.65 5.18 4.52
CA GLN A 68 9.25 4.56 5.71
C GLN A 68 10.22 5.49 6.44
N GLN A 69 10.52 6.67 5.89
CA GLN A 69 11.42 7.63 6.52
C GLN A 69 10.68 8.49 7.54
N SER A 70 11.42 8.92 8.57
CA SER A 70 10.87 9.86 9.54
C SER A 70 10.69 11.26 8.92
N PRO A 71 9.75 12.08 9.43
CA PRO A 71 9.57 13.46 8.96
C PRO A 71 10.84 14.30 9.06
N ALA A 72 11.66 14.07 10.09
CA ALA A 72 12.94 14.75 10.28
C ALA A 72 13.96 14.37 9.20
N ARG A 73 14.06 13.08 8.88
CA ARG A 73 14.97 12.59 7.84
C ARG A 73 14.58 13.08 6.45
N LEU A 74 13.28 13.09 6.14
CA LEU A 74 12.78 13.63 4.87
C LEU A 74 13.09 15.12 4.75
N ARG A 75 12.91 15.90 5.83
CA ARG A 75 13.28 17.31 5.86
C ARG A 75 14.75 17.51 5.57
N GLU A 76 15.62 16.81 6.29
CA GLU A 76 17.07 16.88 6.09
C GLU A 76 17.46 16.58 4.63
N ILE A 77 16.92 15.52 4.03
CA ILE A 77 17.21 15.13 2.64
C ILE A 77 16.82 16.25 1.66
N LEU A 78 15.69 16.92 1.89
CA LEU A 78 15.16 17.99 1.04
C LEU A 78 15.84 19.34 1.26
N THR A 79 16.34 19.63 2.47
CA THR A 79 16.88 20.97 2.80
C THR A 79 18.39 21.04 2.78
N THR A 80 19.08 19.93 3.10
CA THR A 80 20.54 19.91 3.26
C THR A 80 21.20 18.68 2.62
N GLY A 81 20.41 17.69 2.21
CA GLY A 81 20.90 16.45 1.63
C GLY A 81 20.97 16.46 0.10
N VAL A 82 21.09 15.25 -0.46
CA VAL A 82 21.28 15.04 -1.90
C VAL A 82 20.12 15.53 -2.78
N MET A 83 18.93 15.73 -2.21
CA MET A 83 17.76 16.24 -2.92
C MET A 83 17.56 17.75 -2.78
N GLN A 84 18.45 18.47 -2.08
CA GLN A 84 18.36 19.92 -1.94
C GLN A 84 18.27 20.65 -3.30
N PRO A 85 19.07 20.31 -4.32
CA PRO A 85 18.96 20.97 -5.63
C PRO A 85 17.60 20.74 -6.31
N MET A 86 17.00 19.57 -6.11
CA MET A 86 15.69 19.21 -6.68
C MET A 86 14.54 19.91 -5.94
N ALA A 87 14.72 20.20 -4.65
CA ALA A 87 13.76 20.90 -3.81
C ALA A 87 13.97 22.43 -3.78
N ALA A 88 15.00 22.97 -4.45
CA ALA A 88 15.40 24.38 -4.33
C ALA A 88 14.31 25.39 -4.73
N GLY A 89 13.36 24.99 -5.58
CA GLY A 89 12.23 25.81 -6.00
C GLY A 89 10.99 25.73 -5.10
N LEU A 90 11.01 24.89 -4.06
CA LEU A 90 9.90 24.72 -3.13
C LEU A 90 9.98 25.75 -2.00
N SER A 91 8.83 26.29 -1.63
CA SER A 91 8.67 27.09 -0.42
C SER A 91 8.81 26.22 0.85
N PRO A 92 9.11 26.82 2.02
CA PRO A 92 9.12 26.09 3.29
C PRO A 92 7.79 25.39 3.61
N GLN A 93 6.67 25.96 3.18
CA GLN A 93 5.35 25.35 3.35
C GLN A 93 5.17 24.14 2.43
N GLU A 94 5.56 24.22 1.15
CA GLU A 94 5.50 23.08 0.23
C GLU A 94 6.36 21.91 0.70
N ILE A 95 7.55 22.20 1.26
CA ILE A 95 8.39 21.17 1.90
C ILE A 95 7.66 20.53 3.09
N THR A 96 7.01 21.33 3.93
CA THR A 96 6.24 20.82 5.07
C THR A 96 5.08 19.95 4.62
N ASP A 97 4.33 20.40 3.61
CA ASP A 97 3.16 19.71 3.09
C ASP A 97 3.54 18.38 2.45
N VAL A 98 4.59 18.33 1.62
CA VAL A 98 5.03 17.07 0.98
C VAL A 98 5.55 16.07 2.02
N ILE A 99 6.23 16.53 3.06
CA ILE A 99 6.67 15.65 4.16
C ILE A 99 5.45 15.10 4.89
N ALA A 100 4.47 15.94 5.24
CA ALA A 100 3.26 15.49 5.89
C ALA A 100 2.48 14.48 5.03
N PHE A 101 2.47 14.65 3.71
CA PHE A 101 1.90 13.67 2.78
C PHE A 101 2.64 12.33 2.83
N LEU A 102 3.97 12.36 2.73
CA LEU A 102 4.81 11.15 2.75
C LEU A 102 4.74 10.41 4.08
N THR A 103 4.42 11.10 5.17
CA THR A 103 4.33 10.49 6.50
C THR A 103 2.89 10.32 7.00
N ALA A 104 1.89 10.56 6.15
CA ALA A 104 0.50 10.40 6.51
C ALA A 104 0.21 8.95 6.95
N GLY A 105 -0.40 8.78 8.13
CA GLY A 105 -0.72 7.47 8.69
C GLY A 105 0.44 6.75 9.39
N GLN A 106 1.65 7.31 9.39
CA GLN A 106 2.71 6.81 10.28
C GLN A 106 2.32 7.10 11.73
N ALA A 107 2.44 6.10 12.61
CA ALA A 107 2.33 6.34 14.04
C ALA A 107 3.49 7.22 14.48
N ALA A 108 3.20 8.27 15.25
CA ALA A 108 4.25 9.02 15.91
C ALA A 108 5.02 8.05 16.82
N ALA A 109 6.34 7.97 16.64
CA ALA A 109 7.18 7.19 17.53
C ALA A 109 6.93 7.67 18.96
N SER A 110 6.43 6.78 19.82
CA SER A 110 6.17 7.11 21.22
C SER A 110 7.51 7.25 21.93
N PRO A 111 7.79 8.38 22.62
CA PRO A 111 9.08 8.63 23.26
C PRO A 111 9.25 7.85 24.58
N THR A 112 8.56 6.73 24.78
CA THR A 112 8.58 5.99 26.06
C THR A 112 9.97 5.48 26.42
N TRP A 113 10.88 5.34 25.45
CA TRP A 113 12.28 5.02 25.72
C TRP A 113 13.07 6.21 26.28
N THR A 114 12.73 7.46 25.91
CA THR A 114 13.44 8.64 26.42
C THR A 114 13.15 8.88 27.89
N ASP A 115 11.95 8.53 28.37
CA ASP A 115 11.61 8.62 29.80
C ASP A 115 12.55 7.77 30.67
N ALA A 116 13.05 6.65 30.14
CA ALA A 116 13.96 5.73 30.84
C ALA A 116 15.42 6.22 30.91
N ILE A 117 15.77 7.28 30.18
CA ILE A 117 17.15 7.81 30.10
C ILE A 117 17.23 9.31 30.36
N MET A 118 16.15 9.94 30.84
CA MET A 118 16.20 11.33 31.30
C MET A 118 17.15 11.44 32.49
N CYS A 119 18.08 12.40 32.43
CA CYS A 119 18.90 12.75 33.58
C CYS A 119 17.99 13.37 34.67
N THR A 120 18.13 12.90 35.91
CA THR A 120 17.47 13.46 37.10
C THR A 120 18.28 14.57 37.73
#